data_AF-X1WG47-F1
#
_entry.id   AF-X1WG47-F1
#
_cell.length_a   1.000
_cell.length_b   1.000
_cell.length_c   1.000
_cell.angle_alpha   90.00
_cell.angle_beta   90.00
_cell.angle_gamma   90.00
#
_symmetry.space_group_name_H-M   'P 1'
#
loop_
_entity.id
_entity.type
_entity.pdbx_description
1 polymer ?
#
loop_
_entity_poly.entity_id
_entity_poly.type
_entity_poly.pdbx_seq_one_letter_code
_entity_poly.pdbx_strand_id
1 'polypeptide(L)'
;MKICIVISMALALALCSPVPPPDSQECVCSPAARSLLSALTHIMEKEGKMKEQDLFAGFNCTDLEAQMTPHTHTSSVCQPSVSANSSCSAHRSSNFSAVECVKNIRGDLRYYDLLLNSYKPSTQELSPVITANTQLINCLNQRCESAEGVFPQWRVWKGSSFDDRVSLCKTLKGFHIRSITVNRALAYIASGEHRK
;
A
#
# COMPACT_ATOMS: atom_id res chain seq x y z
N MET A 1 17.26 56.63 -26.36
CA MET A 1 16.69 56.09 -25.10
C MET A 1 15.99 54.78 -25.44
N LYS A 2 16.56 53.63 -25.04
CA LYS A 2 16.00 52.30 -25.31
C LYS A 2 15.42 51.76 -23.99
N ILE A 3 14.12 51.54 -23.95
CA ILE A 3 13.39 51.04 -22.77
C ILE A 3 13.46 49.52 -22.78
N CYS A 4 14.10 48.93 -21.77
CA CYS A 4 14.10 47.49 -21.52
C CYS A 4 12.77 47.08 -20.88
N ILE A 5 11.99 46.25 -21.55
CA ILE A 5 10.80 45.60 -20.97
C ILE A 5 11.25 44.25 -20.41
N VAL A 6 11.23 44.13 -19.08
CA VAL A 6 11.46 42.87 -18.37
C VAL A 6 10.12 42.16 -18.26
N ILE A 7 9.93 41.06 -19.01
CA ILE A 7 8.72 40.24 -18.92
C ILE A 7 8.94 39.22 -17.80
N SER A 8 8.34 39.48 -16.64
CA SER A 8 8.28 38.53 -15.53
C SER A 8 7.22 37.46 -15.85
N MET A 9 7.67 36.25 -16.14
CA MET A 9 6.81 35.09 -16.38
C MET A 9 6.41 34.50 -15.03
N ALA A 10 5.23 34.85 -14.52
CA ALA A 10 4.67 34.22 -13.33
C ALA A 10 4.18 32.81 -13.70
N LEU A 11 4.84 31.79 -13.15
CA LEU A 11 4.45 30.39 -13.26
C LEU A 11 3.17 30.18 -12.44
N ALA A 12 2.01 30.16 -13.09
CA ALA A 12 0.76 29.80 -12.45
C ALA A 12 0.76 28.29 -12.15
N LEU A 13 0.94 27.91 -10.89
CA LEU A 13 0.65 26.56 -10.41
C LEU A 13 -0.87 26.35 -10.51
N ALA A 14 -1.31 25.66 -11.55
CA ALA A 14 -2.70 25.24 -11.71
C ALA A 14 -3.05 24.17 -10.66
N LEU A 15 -3.40 24.61 -9.46
CA LEU A 15 -4.17 23.81 -8.49
C LEU A 15 -5.66 24.04 -8.79
N CYS A 16 -6.16 23.46 -9.87
CA CYS A 16 -7.60 23.34 -10.10
C CYS A 16 -7.95 21.86 -10.24
N SER A 17 -8.10 21.19 -9.08
CA SER A 17 -8.97 20.02 -9.03
C SER A 17 -10.40 20.54 -8.89
N PRO A 18 -11.36 20.08 -9.71
CA PRO A 18 -12.77 20.46 -9.53
C PRO A 18 -13.23 19.99 -8.15
N VAL A 19 -13.90 20.90 -7.42
CA VAL A 19 -14.51 20.61 -6.11
C VAL A 19 -15.51 19.47 -6.27
N PRO A 20 -15.36 18.35 -5.54
CA PRO A 20 -16.33 17.27 -5.58
C PRO A 20 -17.68 17.73 -5.02
N PRO A 21 -18.81 17.20 -5.53
CA PRO A 21 -20.12 17.45 -4.95
C PRO A 21 -20.15 16.97 -3.47
N PRO A 22 -20.88 17.69 -2.59
CA PRO A 22 -20.73 17.59 -1.13
C PRO A 22 -21.25 16.30 -0.47
N ASP A 23 -21.66 15.28 -1.24
CA ASP A 23 -22.43 14.14 -0.70
C ASP A 23 -21.91 12.74 -1.10
N SER A 24 -20.70 12.64 -1.66
CA SER A 24 -19.99 11.35 -1.71
C SER A 24 -18.92 11.36 -0.63
N GLN A 25 -19.02 10.46 0.35
CA GLN A 25 -17.93 10.18 1.29
C GLN A 25 -16.75 9.63 0.49
N GLU A 26 -15.89 10.52 0.00
CA GLU A 26 -14.76 10.14 -0.83
C GLU A 26 -13.77 9.35 0.03
N CYS A 27 -13.39 8.16 -0.45
CA CYS A 27 -12.43 7.27 0.19
C CYS A 27 -11.02 7.88 0.14
N VAL A 28 -10.77 8.89 0.99
CA VAL A 28 -9.49 9.62 1.06
C VAL A 28 -8.60 9.04 2.17
N CYS A 29 -7.82 8.03 1.79
CA CYS A 29 -6.84 7.38 2.66
C CYS A 29 -5.40 7.36 2.10
N SER A 30 -5.16 8.10 1.02
CA SER A 30 -3.84 8.20 0.38
C SER A 30 -2.71 8.63 1.34
N PRO A 31 -2.91 9.58 2.28
CA PRO A 31 -1.86 9.91 3.25
C PRO A 31 -1.45 8.72 4.13
N ALA A 32 -2.42 7.97 4.68
CA ALA A 32 -2.14 6.79 5.50
C ALA A 32 -1.48 5.67 4.68
N ALA A 33 -1.90 5.50 3.41
CA ALA A 33 -1.28 4.54 2.50
C ALA A 33 0.18 4.89 2.19
N ARG A 34 0.50 6.17 2.02
CA ARG A 34 1.88 6.65 1.83
C ARG A 34 2.72 6.46 3.08
N SER A 35 2.15 6.71 4.27
CA SER A 35 2.83 6.44 5.53
C SER A 35 3.22 4.96 5.68
N LEU A 36 2.31 4.05 5.30
CA LEU A 36 2.60 2.61 5.31
C LEU A 36 3.70 2.24 4.32
N LEU A 37 3.63 2.72 3.07
CA LEU A 37 4.66 2.47 2.07
C LEU A 37 6.01 3.03 2.55
N SER A 38 6.05 4.22 3.13
CA SER A 38 7.27 4.83 3.67
C SER A 38 7.88 3.99 4.80
N ALA A 39 7.07 3.53 5.75
CA ALA A 39 7.52 2.66 6.84
C ALA A 39 8.08 1.33 6.31
N LEU A 40 7.42 0.73 5.30
CA LEU A 40 7.88 -0.49 4.64
C LEU A 40 9.18 -0.27 3.86
N THR A 41 9.27 0.82 3.10
CA THR A 41 10.50 1.19 2.39
C THR A 41 11.66 1.36 3.37
N HIS A 42 11.47 2.07 4.49
CA HIS A 42 12.53 2.27 5.48
C HIS A 42 13.06 0.97 6.09
N ILE A 43 12.19 0.00 6.40
CA ILE A 43 12.64 -1.30 6.92
C ILE A 43 13.33 -2.15 5.85
N MET A 44 12.97 -1.99 4.58
CA MET A 44 13.64 -2.65 3.45
C MET A 44 14.98 -1.97 3.10
N GLU A 45 15.11 -0.65 3.25
CA GLU A 45 16.30 0.13 2.91
C GLU A 45 17.42 0.11 3.96
N LYS A 46 17.21 -0.51 5.13
CA LYS A 46 18.27 -0.70 6.15
C LYS A 46 19.44 -1.61 5.70
N GLU A 47 19.44 -2.00 4.43
CA GLU A 47 20.51 -2.71 3.73
C GLU A 47 21.89 -2.08 3.98
N GLY A 48 22.87 -2.94 4.28
CA GLY A 48 24.29 -2.55 4.43
C GLY A 48 24.65 -1.81 5.73
N LYS A 49 23.68 -1.45 6.58
CA LYS A 49 23.93 -0.82 7.90
C LYS A 49 23.46 -1.67 9.08
N MET A 50 23.28 -2.96 8.82
CA MET A 50 22.73 -3.90 9.80
C MET A 50 23.68 -4.08 10.97
N LYS A 51 23.25 -3.67 12.17
CA LYS A 51 23.91 -4.02 13.43
C LYS A 51 23.55 -5.44 13.82
N GLU A 52 24.34 -6.03 14.71
CA GLU A 52 24.15 -7.42 15.19
C GLU A 52 22.75 -7.69 15.78
N GLN A 53 22.03 -6.64 16.20
CA GLN A 53 20.68 -6.71 16.77
C GLN A 53 19.55 -6.38 15.78
N ASP A 54 19.87 -6.07 14.53
CA ASP A 54 18.85 -5.72 13.53
C ASP A 54 18.11 -6.96 13.04
N LEU A 55 16.83 -6.79 12.68
CA LEU A 55 15.88 -7.85 12.38
C LEU A 55 16.35 -8.87 11.33
N PHE A 56 17.14 -8.43 10.35
CA PHE A 56 17.64 -9.27 9.26
C PHE A 56 19.15 -9.56 9.34
N ALA A 57 19.77 -9.33 10.50
CA ALA A 57 21.16 -9.67 10.69
C ALA A 57 21.43 -11.17 10.41
N GLY A 58 22.53 -11.44 9.70
CA GLY A 58 22.98 -12.78 9.34
C GLY A 58 22.48 -13.31 7.99
N PHE A 59 21.68 -12.55 7.23
CA PHE A 59 21.36 -12.86 5.84
C PHE A 59 21.04 -11.59 5.03
N ASN A 60 21.10 -11.67 3.71
CA ASN A 60 20.72 -10.57 2.85
C ASN A 60 19.24 -10.70 2.43
N CYS A 61 18.38 -9.80 2.93
CA CYS A 61 16.96 -9.81 2.62
C CYS A 61 16.69 -9.51 1.12
N THR A 62 17.59 -8.80 0.44
CA THR A 62 17.46 -8.46 -0.99
C THR A 62 17.47 -9.71 -1.88
N ASP A 63 18.26 -10.73 -1.51
CA ASP A 63 18.44 -11.96 -2.29
C ASP A 63 17.25 -12.92 -2.18
N LEU A 64 16.38 -12.71 -1.18
CA LEU A 64 15.22 -13.56 -0.94
C LEU A 64 14.03 -13.15 -1.82
N GLU A 65 13.27 -14.11 -2.35
CA GLU A 65 12.04 -13.80 -3.08
C GLU A 65 10.95 -13.18 -2.17
N ALA A 66 10.05 -12.38 -2.76
CA ALA A 66 8.90 -11.85 -2.04
C ALA A 66 7.80 -12.92 -1.89
N GLN A 67 7.23 -13.03 -0.69
CA GLN A 67 6.08 -13.88 -0.42
C GLN A 67 4.80 -13.04 -0.40
N MET A 68 3.94 -13.22 -1.41
CA MET A 68 2.69 -12.48 -1.54
C MET A 68 1.56 -13.06 -0.67
N THR A 69 0.58 -12.24 -0.34
CA THR A 69 -0.66 -12.67 0.33
C THR A 69 -1.40 -13.71 -0.52
N PRO A 70 -1.65 -14.94 -0.03
CA PRO A 70 -2.29 -15.97 -0.86
C PRO A 70 -3.80 -15.81 -1.02
N HIS A 71 -4.44 -14.95 -0.22
CA HIS A 71 -5.88 -15.04 0.08
C HIS A 71 -6.70 -13.81 -0.34
N THR A 72 -6.10 -12.92 -1.13
CA THR A 72 -6.81 -11.77 -1.70
C THR A 72 -6.54 -11.69 -3.20
N HIS A 73 -7.49 -11.10 -3.92
CA HIS A 73 -7.37 -10.85 -5.35
C HIS A 73 -7.08 -9.37 -5.62
N THR A 74 -6.45 -8.67 -4.67
CA THR A 74 -6.24 -7.20 -4.73
C THR A 74 -5.63 -6.75 -6.05
N SER A 75 -4.63 -7.46 -6.59
CA SER A 75 -3.99 -7.09 -7.85
C SER A 75 -4.93 -7.14 -9.05
N SER A 76 -5.81 -8.14 -9.12
CA SER A 76 -6.75 -8.28 -10.25
C SER A 76 -8.03 -7.45 -10.04
N VAL A 77 -8.54 -7.35 -8.82
CA VAL A 77 -9.77 -6.61 -8.49
C VAL A 77 -9.53 -5.10 -8.52
N CYS A 78 -8.37 -4.64 -8.09
CA CYS A 78 -8.02 -3.21 -8.10
C CYS A 78 -7.37 -2.76 -9.42
N GLN A 79 -7.37 -3.60 -10.45
CA GLN A 79 -6.86 -3.21 -11.76
C GLN A 79 -7.78 -2.15 -12.38
N PRO A 80 -7.26 -1.00 -12.84
CA PRO A 80 -8.06 0.01 -13.51
C PRO A 80 -8.80 -0.56 -14.72
N SER A 81 -9.97 0.00 -15.03
CA SER A 81 -10.69 -0.33 -16.26
C SER A 81 -9.80 -0.03 -17.46
N VAL A 82 -9.56 -1.04 -18.29
CA VAL A 82 -8.71 -0.92 -19.47
C VAL A 82 -9.51 -0.22 -20.57
N SER A 83 -9.09 0.99 -20.96
CA SER A 83 -9.56 1.58 -22.22
C SER A 83 -8.92 0.82 -23.40
N ALA A 84 -9.58 0.82 -24.56
CA ALA A 84 -9.23 0.02 -25.74
C ALA A 84 -7.78 0.17 -26.27
N ASN A 85 -6.98 1.08 -25.72
CA ASN A 85 -5.63 1.42 -26.18
C ASN A 85 -4.50 0.90 -25.27
N SER A 86 -4.78 0.13 -24.21
CA SER A 86 -3.71 -0.44 -23.37
C SER A 86 -3.26 -1.81 -23.93
N SER A 87 -2.10 -1.82 -24.58
CA SER A 87 -1.54 -2.97 -25.32
C SER A 87 -1.02 -4.14 -24.46
N CYS A 88 -1.02 -4.01 -23.13
CA CYS A 88 -0.30 -4.93 -22.24
C CYS A 88 -1.17 -5.98 -21.53
N SER A 89 -2.46 -6.12 -21.86
CA SER A 89 -3.34 -7.11 -21.21
C SER A 89 -4.28 -7.78 -22.20
N ALA A 90 -4.23 -9.11 -22.26
CA ALA A 90 -5.25 -9.91 -22.94
C ALA A 90 -6.63 -9.50 -22.40
N HIS A 91 -7.47 -8.96 -23.29
CA HIS A 91 -8.79 -8.42 -23.01
C HIS A 91 -9.58 -9.24 -21.97
N ARG A 92 -9.57 -8.79 -20.72
CA ARG A 92 -10.62 -9.13 -19.75
C ARG A 92 -11.34 -7.83 -19.45
N SER A 93 -12.51 -7.67 -20.02
CA SER A 93 -13.45 -6.60 -19.69
C SER A 93 -13.99 -6.83 -18.28
N SER A 94 -13.19 -6.55 -17.24
CA SER A 94 -13.71 -6.45 -15.89
C SER A 94 -13.96 -4.99 -15.58
N ASN A 95 -15.21 -4.66 -15.25
CA ASN A 95 -15.53 -3.34 -14.71
C ASN A 95 -14.90 -3.23 -13.31
N PHE A 96 -14.07 -2.21 -13.12
CA PHE A 96 -13.49 -1.93 -11.81
C PHE A 96 -14.60 -1.69 -10.78
N SER A 97 -14.48 -2.32 -9.59
CA SER A 97 -15.37 -2.10 -8.45
C SER A 97 -14.57 -1.52 -7.30
N ALA A 98 -14.82 -0.25 -6.95
CA ALA A 98 -14.16 0.42 -5.83
C ALA A 98 -14.42 -0.33 -4.51
N VAL A 99 -15.68 -0.75 -4.28
CA VAL A 99 -16.12 -1.44 -3.07
C VAL A 99 -15.44 -2.81 -2.91
N GLU A 100 -15.31 -3.59 -3.99
CA GLU A 100 -14.64 -4.89 -3.96
C GLU A 100 -13.11 -4.73 -3.84
N CYS A 101 -12.55 -3.69 -4.48
CA CYS A 101 -11.14 -3.37 -4.33
C CYS A 101 -10.80 -2.99 -2.87
N VAL A 102 -11.58 -2.11 -2.23
CA VAL A 102 -11.38 -1.72 -0.82
C VAL A 102 -11.52 -2.94 0.11
N LYS A 103 -12.48 -3.83 -0.14
CA LYS A 103 -12.60 -5.10 0.63
C LYS A 103 -11.33 -5.95 0.56
N ASN A 104 -10.78 -6.13 -0.64
CA ASN A 104 -9.56 -6.92 -0.83
C ASN A 104 -8.34 -6.24 -0.18
N ILE A 105 -8.24 -4.91 -0.27
CA ILE A 105 -7.22 -4.12 0.45
C ILE A 105 -7.34 -4.32 1.96
N ARG A 106 -8.54 -4.22 2.54
CA ARG A 106 -8.76 -4.47 3.98
C ARG A 106 -8.34 -5.89 4.38
N GLY A 107 -8.58 -6.87 3.51
CA GLY A 107 -8.14 -8.24 3.70
C GLY A 107 -6.62 -8.39 3.78
N ASP A 108 -5.90 -7.76 2.86
CA ASP A 108 -4.43 -7.73 2.88
C ASP A 108 -3.92 -7.09 4.17
N LEU A 109 -4.42 -5.91 4.52
CA LEU A 109 -3.96 -5.17 5.69
C LEU A 109 -4.23 -5.93 6.99
N ARG A 110 -5.37 -6.61 7.10
CA ARG A 110 -5.70 -7.46 8.26
C ARG A 110 -4.82 -8.70 8.34
N TYR A 111 -4.49 -9.32 7.21
CA TYR A 111 -3.53 -10.41 7.17
C TYR A 111 -2.18 -9.95 7.72
N TYR A 112 -1.66 -8.83 7.22
CA TYR A 112 -0.39 -8.28 7.69
C TYR A 112 -0.45 -7.81 9.15
N ASP A 113 -1.57 -7.26 9.60
CA ASP A 113 -1.77 -6.88 11.00
C ASP A 113 -1.59 -8.08 11.94
N LEU A 114 -2.26 -9.20 11.65
CA LEU A 114 -2.15 -10.43 12.44
C LEU A 114 -0.73 -11.02 12.40
N LEU A 115 -0.11 -10.99 11.23
CA LEU A 115 1.23 -11.52 11.03
C LEU A 115 2.29 -10.69 11.77
N LEU A 116 2.23 -9.36 11.68
CA LEU A 116 3.19 -8.48 12.34
C LEU A 116 3.03 -8.51 13.86
N ASN A 117 1.80 -8.52 14.38
CA ASN A 117 1.54 -8.57 15.82
C ASN A 117 1.81 -9.94 16.46
N SER A 118 1.92 -11.02 15.67
CA SER A 118 2.24 -12.36 16.19
C SER A 118 3.74 -12.66 16.21
N TYR A 119 4.58 -11.84 15.60
CA TYR A 119 6.03 -12.06 15.53
C TYR A 119 6.70 -11.80 16.89
N LYS A 120 7.57 -12.71 17.37
CA LYS A 120 8.20 -12.64 18.69
C LYS A 120 9.71 -12.94 18.66
N PRO A 121 10.57 -12.11 19.28
CA PRO A 121 10.22 -11.01 20.17
C PRO A 121 9.75 -9.78 19.38
N SER A 122 8.85 -9.02 19.99
CA SER A 122 8.40 -7.73 19.46
C SER A 122 9.62 -6.85 19.21
N THR A 123 9.94 -6.61 17.94
CA THR A 123 11.07 -5.76 17.58
C THR A 123 10.58 -4.33 17.41
N GLN A 124 11.22 -3.38 18.10
CA GLN A 124 10.96 -1.95 17.96
C GLN A 124 10.99 -1.49 16.49
N GLU A 125 11.76 -2.19 15.64
CA GLU A 125 11.86 -1.94 14.20
C GLU A 125 10.56 -2.17 13.41
N LEU A 126 9.68 -3.07 13.87
CA LEU A 126 8.39 -3.32 13.22
C LEU A 126 7.31 -2.31 13.63
N SER A 127 7.51 -1.60 14.75
CA SER A 127 6.52 -0.67 15.32
C SER A 127 6.03 0.41 14.33
N PRO A 128 6.90 1.04 13.52
CA PRO A 128 6.45 2.00 12.49
C PRO A 128 5.53 1.37 11.45
N VAL A 129 5.83 0.15 11.01
CA VAL A 129 5.02 -0.59 10.02
C VAL A 129 3.67 -0.99 10.61
N ILE A 130 3.66 -1.53 11.85
CA ILE A 130 2.44 -1.89 12.57
C ILE A 130 1.54 -0.66 12.73
N THR A 131 2.11 0.44 13.22
CA THR A 131 1.38 1.70 13.45
C THR A 131 0.76 2.23 12.15
N ALA A 132 1.54 2.30 11.07
CA ALA A 132 1.06 2.78 9.78
C ALA A 132 -0.01 1.86 9.16
N ASN A 133 0.13 0.54 9.34
CA ASN A 133 -0.87 -0.44 8.91
C ASN A 133 -2.20 -0.25 9.66
N THR A 134 -2.16 -0.14 10.99
CA THR A 134 -3.35 0.14 11.81
C THR A 134 -4.01 1.46 11.43
N GLN A 135 -3.23 2.52 11.19
CA GLN A 135 -3.75 3.81 10.74
C GLN A 135 -4.47 3.73 9.40
N LEU A 136 -3.93 2.96 8.44
CA LEU A 136 -4.59 2.76 7.15
C LEU A 136 -5.88 1.95 7.29
N ILE A 137 -5.88 0.86 8.08
CA ILE A 137 -7.10 0.09 8.37
C ILE A 137 -8.19 1.00 8.96
N ASN A 138 -7.84 1.80 9.96
CA ASN A 138 -8.77 2.74 10.60
C ASN A 138 -9.32 3.77 9.62
N CYS A 139 -8.46 4.34 8.77
CA CYS A 139 -8.89 5.27 7.74
C CYS A 139 -9.89 4.62 6.79
N LEU A 140 -9.58 3.42 6.28
CA LEU A 140 -10.46 2.71 5.35
C LEU A 140 -11.81 2.41 6.00
N ASN A 141 -11.83 1.96 7.25
CA ASN A 141 -13.06 1.66 7.98
C ASN A 141 -13.94 2.90 8.20
N GLN A 142 -13.33 4.07 8.41
CA GLN A 142 -14.05 5.32 8.65
C GLN A 142 -14.52 6.01 7.36
N ARG A 143 -13.77 5.88 6.26
CA ARG A 143 -13.95 6.75 5.09
C ARG A 143 -14.32 6.04 3.80
N CYS A 144 -14.23 4.72 3.75
CA CYS A 144 -14.43 3.98 2.51
C CYS A 144 -15.59 2.99 2.68
N GLU A 145 -16.47 2.96 1.69
CA GLU A 145 -17.40 1.85 1.54
C GLU A 145 -16.64 0.57 1.15
N SER A 146 -17.09 -0.56 1.65
CA SER A 146 -16.49 -1.88 1.41
C SER A 146 -17.57 -2.94 1.48
N ALA A 147 -17.43 -3.97 0.64
CA ALA A 147 -18.25 -5.16 0.78
C ALA A 147 -17.87 -5.92 2.07
N GLU A 148 -18.82 -6.71 2.58
CA GLU A 148 -18.59 -7.63 3.69
C GLU A 148 -17.56 -8.71 3.30
N GLY A 149 -16.75 -9.12 4.27
CA GLY A 149 -15.68 -10.09 4.04
C GLY A 149 -15.31 -10.85 5.30
N VAL A 150 -15.20 -12.17 5.18
CA VAL A 150 -14.65 -13.04 6.23
C VAL A 150 -13.19 -13.30 5.90
N PHE A 151 -12.31 -12.94 6.82
CA PHE A 151 -10.88 -13.19 6.70
C PHE A 151 -10.48 -14.34 7.63
N PRO A 152 -9.69 -15.32 7.15
CA PRO A 152 -9.30 -16.46 7.97
C PRO A 152 -8.48 -16.03 9.19
N GLN A 153 -8.49 -16.87 10.22
CA GLN A 153 -7.65 -16.69 11.40
C GLN A 153 -6.25 -17.24 11.11
N TRP A 154 -5.24 -16.37 11.15
CA TRP A 154 -3.86 -16.73 10.82
C TRP A 154 -3.04 -16.89 12.09
N ARG A 155 -2.36 -18.04 12.24
CA ARG A 155 -1.25 -18.20 13.18
C ARG A 155 -0.01 -18.51 12.37
N VAL A 156 0.95 -17.58 12.35
CA VAL A 156 2.10 -17.68 11.45
C VAL A 156 3.38 -17.97 12.25
N TRP A 157 3.72 -17.14 13.23
CA TRP A 157 5.01 -17.25 13.91
C TRP A 157 4.92 -18.07 15.19
N LYS A 158 5.87 -18.99 15.36
CA LYS A 158 6.09 -19.71 16.64
C LYS A 158 7.16 -19.02 17.51
N GLY A 159 8.00 -18.17 16.92
CA GLY A 159 9.10 -17.45 17.58
C GLY A 159 9.84 -16.52 16.62
N SER A 160 11.17 -16.41 16.80
CA SER A 160 12.13 -15.60 16.01
C SER A 160 13.37 -16.41 15.67
N SER A 161 13.17 -17.69 15.32
CA SER A 161 14.24 -18.49 14.77
C SER A 161 14.84 -17.82 13.52
N PHE A 162 16.01 -18.27 13.09
CA PHE A 162 16.59 -17.79 11.84
C PHE A 162 15.60 -17.94 10.66
N ASP A 163 14.91 -19.07 10.58
CA ASP A 163 13.91 -19.35 9.55
C ASP A 163 12.68 -18.43 9.66
N ASP A 164 12.26 -18.08 10.89
CA ASP A 164 11.20 -17.09 11.11
C ASP A 164 11.63 -15.69 10.61
N ARG A 165 12.89 -15.29 10.84
CA ARG A 165 13.43 -14.01 10.33
C ARG A 165 13.48 -13.97 8.80
N VAL A 166 13.95 -15.06 8.19
CA VAL A 166 13.99 -15.22 6.72
C VAL A 166 12.57 -15.12 6.15
N SER A 167 11.62 -15.84 6.74
CA SER A 167 10.21 -15.82 6.32
C SER A 167 9.55 -14.45 6.53
N LEU A 168 9.87 -13.76 7.63
CA LEU A 168 9.40 -12.40 7.89
C LEU A 168 9.94 -11.43 6.84
N CYS A 169 11.22 -11.51 6.47
CA CYS A 169 11.79 -10.71 5.38
C CYS A 169 11.02 -10.95 4.07
N LYS A 170 10.84 -12.21 3.63
CA LYS A 170 10.09 -12.54 2.41
C LYS A 170 8.69 -11.94 2.43
N THR A 171 8.02 -12.04 3.59
CA THR A 171 6.67 -11.51 3.79
C THR A 171 6.63 -9.98 3.73
N LEU A 172 7.57 -9.29 4.37
CA LEU A 172 7.65 -7.82 4.35
C LEU A 172 7.96 -7.28 2.95
N LYS A 173 8.76 -8.00 2.15
CA LYS A 173 8.95 -7.69 0.73
C LYS A 173 7.64 -7.81 -0.05
N GLY A 174 6.88 -8.87 0.18
CA GLY A 174 5.55 -9.01 -0.39
C GLY A 174 4.60 -7.88 0.05
N PHE A 175 4.69 -7.47 1.32
CA PHE A 175 3.89 -6.37 1.84
C PHE A 175 4.27 -5.04 1.21
N HIS A 176 5.57 -4.78 1.03
CA HIS A 176 6.08 -3.59 0.35
C HIS A 176 5.50 -3.49 -1.07
N ILE A 177 5.58 -4.57 -1.86
CA ILE A 177 4.98 -4.64 -3.20
C ILE A 177 3.47 -4.41 -3.14
N ARG A 178 2.78 -5.05 -2.19
CA ARG A 178 1.33 -4.88 -2.04
C ARG A 178 0.97 -3.45 -1.66
N SER A 179 1.75 -2.79 -0.81
CA SER A 179 1.53 -1.40 -0.39
C SER A 179 1.65 -0.42 -1.56
N ILE A 180 2.51 -0.69 -2.55
CA ILE A 180 2.56 0.08 -3.80
C ILE A 180 1.23 -0.08 -4.56
N THR A 181 0.72 -1.30 -4.67
CA THR A 181 -0.58 -1.58 -5.30
C THR A 181 -1.72 -0.85 -4.58
N VAL A 182 -1.74 -0.90 -3.25
CA VAL A 182 -2.72 -0.21 -2.40
C VAL A 182 -2.66 1.31 -2.62
N ASN A 183 -1.46 1.90 -2.64
CA ASN A 183 -1.29 3.33 -2.89
C ASN A 183 -1.86 3.74 -4.25
N ARG A 184 -1.57 2.97 -5.31
CA ARG A 184 -2.10 3.23 -6.65
C ARG A 184 -3.61 3.11 -6.71
N ALA A 185 -4.17 2.05 -6.11
CA ALA A 185 -5.60 1.81 -6.10
C ALA A 185 -6.36 2.92 -5.34
N LEU A 186 -5.90 3.31 -4.16
CA LEU A 186 -6.54 4.37 -3.37
C LEU A 186 -6.42 5.74 -4.05
N ALA A 187 -5.31 6.03 -4.73
CA ALA A 187 -5.18 7.23 -5.55
C ALA A 187 -6.17 7.23 -6.73
N TYR A 188 -6.33 6.10 -7.41
CA TYR A 188 -7.29 5.93 -8.50
C TYR A 188 -8.74 6.09 -8.02
N ILE A 189 -9.09 5.51 -6.88
CA ILE A 189 -10.40 5.69 -6.24
C ILE A 189 -10.63 7.18 -5.89
N ALA A 190 -9.67 7.81 -5.21
CA ALA A 190 -9.76 9.21 -4.80
C ALA A 190 -9.86 10.18 -5.99
N SER A 191 -9.26 9.86 -7.13
CA SER A 191 -9.36 10.69 -8.35
C SER A 191 -10.77 10.69 -8.97
N GLY A 192 -11.61 9.72 -8.62
CA GLY A 192 -12.91 9.51 -9.24
C GLY A 192 -12.85 9.02 -10.69
N GLU A 193 -11.68 8.74 -11.27
CA GLU A 193 -11.53 8.31 -12.66
C GLU A 193 -12.28 7.01 -12.97
N HIS A 194 -12.43 6.13 -12.00
CA HIS A 194 -13.19 4.89 -12.12
C HIS A 194 -14.71 5.08 -12.35
N ARG A 195 -15.22 6.30 -12.17
CA ARG A 195 -16.64 6.65 -12.38
C ARG A 195 -16.91 7.23 -13.78
N LYS A 196 -15.87 7.44 -14.59
CA LYS A 196 -15.95 8.02 -15.94
C LYS A 196 -16.18 6.92 -16.97
#